data_AF-A0A971CK46-F1
#
_entry.id   AF-A0A971CK46-F1
#
_cell.length_a   1.000
_cell.length_b   1.000
_cell.length_c   1.000
_cell.angle_alpha   90.00
_cell.angle_beta   90.00
_cell.angle_gamma   90.00
#
_symmetry.space_group_name_H-M   'P 1'
#
loop_
_entity.id
_entity.type
_entity.pdbx_description
1 polymer ?
#
loop_
_entity_poly.entity_id
_entity_poly.type
_entity_poly.pdbx_seq_one_letter_code
_entity_poly.pdbx_strand_id
1 'polypeptide(L)'
;MKTVVIGGHASKTGKTSVATALIRAFPDRAWTAMKISSHLHQTEALPHGIAIHEERSRDGGSDSSRYLAAGAARAFWIRVDRGKDDELISGLAPVLATGDLFLIESNRILRCLRPDLCIMVVNCRVQEFKESARAGLTQADAVVAVNWEPSWAGWEGLPAGILPEMPLFPTQDPALLPPGLLDLVRAHLD
;
A
#
# COMPACT_ATOMS: atom_id res chain seq x y z
N MET A 1 -18.09 2.63 0.40
CA MET A 1 -16.72 2.10 0.53
C MET A 1 -15.71 3.23 0.38
N LYS A 2 -14.75 3.33 1.30
CA LYS A 2 -13.54 4.16 1.22
C LYS A 2 -12.30 3.29 1.11
N THR A 3 -11.29 3.74 0.37
CA THR A 3 -10.08 2.98 0.04
C THR A 3 -8.83 3.83 0.23
N VAL A 4 -7.92 3.34 1.06
CA VAL A 4 -6.58 3.90 1.23
C VAL A 4 -5.58 2.93 0.63
N VAL A 5 -4.90 3.32 -0.45
CA VAL A 5 -3.85 2.51 -1.08
C VAL A 5 -2.48 2.94 -0.61
N ILE A 6 -1.69 1.97 -0.14
CA ILE A 6 -0.27 2.15 0.18
C ILE A 6 0.56 1.51 -0.92
N GLY A 7 1.02 2.33 -1.85
CA GLY A 7 1.96 1.96 -2.88
C GLY A 7 3.41 2.23 -2.46
N GLY A 8 4.36 1.90 -3.31
CA GLY A 8 5.77 2.18 -3.04
C GLY A 8 6.68 1.73 -4.17
N HIS A 9 7.84 2.36 -4.24
CA HIS A 9 8.61 2.33 -5.48
C HIS A 9 9.32 1.00 -5.79
N ALA A 10 9.53 0.17 -4.77
CA ALA A 10 10.17 -1.15 -4.84
C ALA A 10 9.66 -2.12 -3.75
N SER A 11 10.28 -3.29 -3.66
CA SER A 11 10.14 -4.16 -2.48
C SER A 11 10.91 -3.57 -1.28
N LYS A 12 10.50 -3.91 -0.05
CA LYS A 12 11.19 -3.51 1.19
C LYS A 12 11.35 -1.99 1.42
N THR A 13 10.45 -1.19 0.84
CA THR A 13 10.47 0.28 0.99
C THR A 13 9.86 0.78 2.30
N GLY A 14 9.17 -0.07 3.06
CA GLY A 14 8.50 0.32 4.31
C GLY A 14 6.97 0.40 4.22
N LYS A 15 6.37 0.06 3.07
CA LYS A 15 4.91 0.02 2.88
C LYS A 15 4.16 -0.68 4.00
N THR A 16 4.50 -1.93 4.32
CA THR A 16 3.84 -2.67 5.42
C THR A 16 3.96 -1.93 6.75
N SER A 17 5.10 -1.28 7.02
CA SER A 17 5.27 -0.51 8.25
C SER A 17 4.35 0.71 8.29
N VAL A 18 4.27 1.48 7.20
CA VAL A 18 3.35 2.62 7.07
C VAL A 18 1.90 2.15 7.20
N ALA A 19 1.52 1.09 6.49
CA ALA A 19 0.19 0.47 6.56
C ALA A 19 -0.19 0.10 8.00
N THR A 20 0.68 -0.63 8.70
CA THR A 20 0.42 -1.04 10.09
C THR A 20 0.38 0.16 11.05
N ALA A 21 1.18 1.20 10.80
CA ALA A 21 1.18 2.40 11.63
C ALA A 21 -0.11 3.21 11.44
N LEU A 22 -0.65 3.26 10.22
CA LEU A 22 -1.95 3.87 9.96
C LEU A 22 -3.08 3.12 10.67
N ILE A 23 -3.09 1.78 10.57
CA ILE A 23 -4.09 0.96 11.28
C ILE A 23 -4.06 1.26 12.79
N ARG A 24 -2.86 1.29 13.41
CA ARG A 24 -2.70 1.61 14.83
C ARG A 24 -3.15 3.03 15.19
N ALA A 25 -2.95 4.00 14.30
CA ALA A 25 -3.29 5.40 14.54
C ALA A 25 -4.80 5.67 14.50
N PHE A 26 -5.59 4.77 13.89
CA PHE A 26 -7.03 4.88 13.77
C PHE A 26 -7.73 3.60 14.27
N PRO A 27 -7.63 3.26 15.57
CA PRO A 27 -8.08 1.98 16.12
C PRO A 27 -9.60 1.81 16.11
N ASP A 28 -10.35 2.92 16.16
CA ASP A 28 -11.83 2.91 16.13
C ASP A 28 -12.40 2.64 14.73
N ARG A 29 -11.52 2.52 13.72
CA ARG A 29 -11.93 2.23 12.35
C ARG A 29 -11.80 0.74 12.09
N ALA A 30 -12.87 0.12 11.61
CA ALA A 30 -12.93 -1.30 11.28
C ALA A 30 -12.20 -1.62 9.95
N TRP A 31 -10.88 -1.42 9.92
CA TRP A 31 -10.07 -1.62 8.72
C TRP A 31 -10.15 -3.05 8.21
N THR A 32 -10.45 -3.19 6.92
CA THR A 32 -10.17 -4.40 6.15
C THR A 32 -8.87 -4.21 5.37
N ALA A 33 -7.78 -4.85 5.83
CA ALA A 33 -6.47 -4.68 5.25
C ALA A 33 -6.18 -5.74 4.17
N MET A 34 -5.55 -5.37 3.06
CA MET A 34 -5.29 -6.26 1.94
C MET A 34 -3.86 -6.08 1.43
N LYS A 35 -3.11 -7.17 1.34
CA LYS A 35 -1.83 -7.22 0.62
C LYS A 35 -2.04 -7.88 -0.73
N ILE A 36 -1.80 -7.15 -1.83
CA ILE A 36 -1.90 -7.74 -3.18
C ILE A 36 -0.50 -7.87 -3.78
N SER A 37 -0.06 -9.10 -4.02
CA SER A 37 1.27 -9.37 -4.61
C SER A 37 1.28 -10.59 -5.53
N SER A 38 2.09 -10.53 -6.58
CA SER A 38 2.47 -11.73 -7.36
C SER A 38 3.72 -12.31 -6.71
N HIS A 39 3.61 -13.18 -5.71
CA HIS A 39 4.79 -13.82 -5.15
C HIS A 39 5.47 -14.66 -6.24
N LEU A 40 6.62 -14.17 -6.72
CA LEU A 40 7.46 -14.73 -7.79
C LEU A 40 7.92 -16.19 -7.54
N HIS A 41 7.68 -16.74 -6.35
CA HIS A 41 8.16 -18.06 -5.95
C HIS A 41 7.15 -19.18 -6.18
N GLN A 42 5.87 -18.88 -6.38
CA GLN A 42 4.88 -19.89 -6.76
C GLN A 42 4.77 -19.89 -8.27
N THR A 43 5.39 -20.88 -8.90
CA THR A 43 5.46 -21.04 -10.36
C THR A 43 4.17 -21.62 -10.94
N GLU A 44 3.32 -22.22 -10.11
CA GLU A 44 2.05 -22.79 -10.54
C GLU A 44 1.01 -21.69 -10.77
N ALA A 45 0.42 -21.68 -11.97
CA ALA A 45 -0.68 -20.80 -12.31
C ALA A 45 -1.90 -21.13 -11.44
N LEU A 46 -2.60 -20.08 -11.01
CA LEU A 46 -3.84 -20.18 -10.27
C LEU A 46 -4.99 -20.54 -11.25
N PRO A 47 -5.91 -21.45 -10.89
CA PRO A 47 -7.03 -21.84 -11.75
C PRO A 47 -7.85 -20.68 -12.31
N HIS A 48 -7.92 -19.57 -11.57
CA HIS A 48 -8.66 -18.35 -11.95
C HIS A 48 -7.77 -17.11 -11.95
N GLY A 49 -6.44 -17.27 -11.95
CA GLY A 49 -5.50 -16.15 -11.94
C GLY A 49 -5.45 -15.33 -10.64
N ILE A 50 -6.32 -15.61 -9.67
CA ILE A 50 -6.38 -14.96 -8.35
C ILE A 50 -6.62 -16.00 -7.24
N ALA A 51 -6.00 -15.78 -6.09
CA ALA A 51 -6.23 -16.52 -4.86
C ALA A 51 -6.30 -15.55 -3.69
N ILE A 52 -7.28 -15.74 -2.82
CA ILE A 52 -7.55 -14.88 -1.68
C ILE A 52 -7.42 -15.72 -0.42
N HIS A 53 -6.58 -15.28 0.50
CA HIS A 53 -6.38 -15.91 1.79
C HIS A 53 -6.71 -14.90 2.90
N GLU A 54 -7.71 -15.22 3.71
CA GLU A 54 -8.00 -14.47 4.93
C GLU A 54 -7.06 -14.90 6.03
N GLU A 55 -6.31 -13.94 6.56
CA GLU A 55 -5.40 -14.15 7.67
C GLU A 55 -6.16 -14.32 8.98
N ARG A 56 -5.64 -15.20 9.84
CA ARG A 56 -6.21 -15.47 11.17
C ARG A 56 -5.19 -15.34 12.29
N SER A 57 -3.89 -15.31 11.95
CA SER A 57 -2.80 -15.16 12.91
C SER A 57 -2.46 -13.69 13.16
N ARG A 58 -2.07 -13.37 14.40
CA ARG A 58 -1.56 -12.06 14.84
C ARG A 58 -0.07 -12.13 15.21
N ASP A 59 0.65 -13.15 14.75
CA ASP A 59 2.06 -13.41 15.10
C ASP A 59 3.07 -12.43 14.48
N GLY A 60 2.67 -11.68 13.45
CA GLY A 60 3.54 -10.75 12.72
C GLY A 60 4.52 -11.41 11.73
N GLY A 61 4.42 -12.71 11.48
CA GLY A 61 5.27 -13.47 10.54
C GLY A 61 5.01 -13.17 9.05
N SER A 62 3.87 -12.58 8.70
CA SER A 62 3.51 -12.19 7.34
C SER A 62 3.05 -10.72 7.29
N ASP A 63 2.98 -10.12 6.10
CA ASP A 63 2.41 -8.77 5.95
C ASP A 63 0.96 -8.72 6.44
N SER A 64 0.15 -9.74 6.12
CA SER A 64 -1.25 -9.82 6.56
C SER A 64 -1.39 -10.04 8.06
N SER A 65 -0.54 -10.87 8.68
CA SER A 65 -0.58 -11.10 10.13
C SER A 65 -0.15 -9.87 10.92
N ARG A 66 0.78 -9.07 10.36
CA ARG A 66 1.13 -7.75 10.88
C ARG A 66 -0.03 -6.77 10.83
N TYR A 67 -0.91 -6.80 9.83
CA TYR A 67 -2.08 -5.94 9.80
C TYR A 67 -3.06 -6.28 10.91
N LEU A 68 -3.33 -7.56 11.16
CA LEU A 68 -4.19 -7.97 12.29
C LEU A 68 -3.55 -7.63 13.64
N ALA A 69 -2.25 -7.85 13.78
CA ALA A 69 -1.52 -7.47 14.99
C ALA A 69 -1.57 -5.95 15.24
N ALA A 70 -1.62 -5.15 14.18
CA ALA A 70 -1.78 -3.70 14.25
C ALA A 70 -3.20 -3.23 14.62
N GLY A 71 -4.18 -4.13 14.60
CA GLY A 71 -5.57 -3.82 14.97
C GLY A 71 -6.58 -3.85 13.83
N ALA A 72 -6.19 -4.29 12.62
CA ALA A 72 -7.17 -4.45 11.54
C ALA A 72 -8.26 -5.44 11.95
N ALA A 73 -9.50 -5.14 11.60
CA ALA A 73 -10.64 -6.01 11.88
C ALA A 73 -10.52 -7.31 11.06
N ARG A 74 -10.08 -7.19 9.80
CA ARG A 74 -9.82 -8.31 8.89
C ARG A 74 -8.57 -8.02 8.09
N ALA A 75 -7.85 -9.07 7.69
CA ALA A 75 -6.68 -8.94 6.83
C ALA A 75 -6.64 -10.05 5.79
N PHE A 76 -6.21 -9.71 4.58
CA PHE A 76 -6.12 -10.65 3.48
C PHE A 76 -4.76 -10.57 2.81
N TRP A 77 -4.26 -11.72 2.41
CA TRP A 77 -3.24 -11.84 1.39
C TRP A 77 -3.90 -12.29 0.08
N ILE A 78 -3.71 -11.50 -0.97
CA ILE A 78 -4.25 -11.75 -2.29
C ILE A 78 -3.10 -11.95 -3.26
N ARG A 79 -3.04 -13.15 -3.84
CA ARG A 79 -2.13 -13.49 -4.92
C ARG A 79 -2.85 -13.33 -6.25
N VAL A 80 -2.18 -12.68 -7.20
CA VAL A 80 -2.68 -12.54 -8.57
C VAL A 80 -1.55 -12.91 -9.53
N ASP A 81 -1.83 -13.77 -10.50
CA ASP A 81 -0.86 -14.17 -11.51
C ASP A 81 -0.49 -13.00 -12.43
N ARG A 82 0.70 -13.06 -13.03
CA ARG A 82 1.15 -12.01 -13.96
C ARG A 82 0.22 -11.94 -15.17
N GLY A 83 -0.09 -10.72 -15.62
CA GLY A 83 -0.93 -10.49 -16.80
C GLY A 83 -2.44 -10.67 -16.56
N LYS A 84 -2.86 -11.04 -15.35
CA LYS A 84 -4.28 -11.16 -14.95
C LYS A 84 -4.75 -9.94 -14.16
N ASP A 85 -4.37 -8.74 -14.61
CA ASP A 85 -4.77 -7.47 -13.96
C ASP A 85 -6.30 -7.29 -14.02
N ASP A 86 -6.93 -7.68 -15.13
CA ASP A 86 -8.37 -7.54 -15.35
C ASP A 86 -9.22 -8.41 -14.39
N GLU A 87 -8.67 -9.52 -13.92
CA GLU A 87 -9.34 -10.43 -12.96
C GLU A 87 -9.31 -9.86 -11.53
N LEU A 88 -8.47 -8.86 -11.26
CA LEU A 88 -8.24 -8.37 -9.90
C LEU A 88 -9.51 -7.77 -9.29
N ILE A 89 -10.19 -6.87 -10.00
CA ILE A 89 -11.38 -6.20 -9.46
C ILE A 89 -12.53 -7.19 -9.28
N SER A 90 -12.82 -7.99 -10.30
CA SER A 90 -13.86 -9.02 -10.25
C SER A 90 -13.59 -10.03 -9.14
N GLY A 91 -12.34 -10.45 -8.98
CA GLY A 91 -11.94 -11.37 -7.92
C GLY A 91 -12.00 -10.77 -6.52
N LEU A 92 -11.76 -9.46 -6.36
CA LEU A 92 -11.88 -8.76 -5.08
C LEU A 92 -13.31 -8.41 -4.70
N ALA A 93 -14.26 -8.39 -5.64
CA ALA A 93 -15.64 -7.99 -5.39
C ALA A 93 -16.29 -8.66 -4.17
N PRO A 94 -16.12 -9.98 -3.91
CA PRO A 94 -16.65 -10.61 -2.71
C PRO A 94 -16.05 -10.07 -1.40
N VAL A 95 -14.77 -9.70 -1.39
CA VAL A 95 -14.11 -9.10 -0.22
C VAL A 95 -14.55 -7.64 -0.05
N LEU A 96 -14.59 -6.88 -1.14
CA LEU A 96 -15.02 -5.48 -1.12
C LEU A 96 -16.47 -5.31 -0.65
N ALA A 97 -17.34 -6.28 -0.92
CA ALA A 97 -18.72 -6.29 -0.45
C ALA A 97 -18.88 -6.52 1.07
N THR A 98 -17.81 -6.88 1.78
CA THR A 98 -17.87 -7.26 3.21
C THR A 98 -17.40 -6.18 4.18
N GLY A 99 -17.06 -4.99 3.69
CA GLY A 99 -16.61 -3.89 4.53
C GLY A 99 -16.74 -2.54 3.84
N ASP A 100 -16.55 -1.47 4.61
CA ASP A 100 -16.70 -0.11 4.12
C ASP A 100 -15.41 0.68 4.07
N LEU A 101 -14.35 0.20 4.72
CA LEU A 101 -13.06 0.87 4.79
C LEU A 101 -11.92 -0.11 4.55
N PHE A 102 -11.14 0.14 3.50
CA PHE A 102 -10.07 -0.75 3.08
C PHE A 102 -8.72 -0.05 3.11
N LEU A 103 -7.72 -0.76 3.64
CA LEU A 103 -6.32 -0.39 3.48
C LEU A 103 -5.66 -1.41 2.56
N ILE A 104 -5.18 -0.97 1.40
CA ILE A 104 -4.67 -1.87 0.34
C ILE A 104 -3.20 -1.59 0.10
N GLU A 105 -2.33 -2.53 0.44
CA GLU A 105 -0.92 -2.45 0.09
C GLU A 105 -0.67 -3.08 -1.29
N SER A 106 -0.59 -2.25 -2.33
CA SER A 106 -0.20 -2.66 -3.68
C SER A 106 0.01 -1.48 -4.63
N ASN A 107 0.96 -1.60 -5.56
CA ASN A 107 0.98 -0.72 -6.74
C ASN A 107 0.04 -1.23 -7.85
N ARG A 108 -0.26 -2.53 -7.85
CA ARG A 108 -0.96 -3.18 -8.96
C ARG A 108 -2.44 -2.78 -9.01
N ILE A 109 -3.05 -2.63 -7.84
CA ILE A 109 -4.45 -2.22 -7.72
C ILE A 109 -4.72 -0.86 -8.40
N LEU A 110 -3.73 0.03 -8.44
CA LEU A 110 -3.84 1.36 -9.06
C LEU A 110 -4.03 1.33 -10.58
N ARG A 111 -3.90 0.17 -11.24
CA ARG A 111 -4.18 0.02 -12.68
C ARG A 111 -5.66 -0.15 -12.98
N CYS A 112 -6.45 -0.55 -11.98
CA CYS A 112 -7.84 -0.96 -12.14
C CYS A 112 -8.79 -0.31 -11.13
N LEU A 113 -8.25 0.37 -10.12
CA LEU A 113 -8.99 1.11 -9.10
C LEU A 113 -8.35 2.49 -8.90
N ARG A 114 -9.17 3.54 -8.92
CA ARG A 114 -8.79 4.85 -8.39
C ARG A 114 -9.17 4.88 -6.91
N PRO A 115 -8.21 4.96 -5.98
CA PRO A 115 -8.51 4.99 -4.55
C PRO A 115 -9.03 6.37 -4.11
N ASP A 116 -9.64 6.41 -2.93
CA ASP A 116 -10.02 7.66 -2.26
C ASP A 116 -8.80 8.39 -1.70
N LEU A 117 -7.75 7.63 -1.33
CA LEU A 117 -6.45 8.16 -0.94
C LEU A 117 -5.33 7.21 -1.38
N CYS A 118 -4.37 7.71 -2.15
CA CYS A 118 -3.17 7.00 -2.57
C CYS A 118 -1.92 7.59 -1.91
N ILE A 119 -1.24 6.80 -1.09
CA ILE A 119 0.02 7.17 -0.45
C ILE A 119 1.15 6.32 -1.04
N MET A 120 2.15 6.97 -1.62
CA MET A 120 3.34 6.30 -2.13
C MET A 120 4.49 6.35 -1.13
N VAL A 121 4.99 5.17 -0.74
CA VAL A 121 6.16 5.04 0.14
C VAL A 121 7.42 4.95 -0.69
N VAL A 122 8.25 5.98 -0.57
CA VAL A 122 9.54 6.11 -1.24
C VAL A 122 10.63 5.97 -0.18
N ASN A 123 11.57 5.06 -0.38
CA ASN A 123 12.69 4.87 0.56
C ASN A 123 14.00 5.23 -0.13
N CYS A 124 14.57 6.37 0.24
CA CYS A 124 15.77 6.93 -0.38
C CYS A 124 16.94 5.95 -0.41
N ARG A 125 17.04 4.99 0.52
CA ARG A 125 18.13 4.00 0.50
C ARG A 125 17.95 2.86 -0.51
N VAL A 126 16.82 2.77 -1.20
CA VAL A 126 16.50 1.66 -2.12
C VAL A 126 16.54 2.13 -3.57
N GLN A 127 17.64 1.88 -4.28
CA GLN A 127 17.83 2.40 -5.66
C GLN A 127 16.91 1.78 -6.72
N GLU A 128 16.43 0.55 -6.50
CA GLU A 128 15.51 -0.11 -7.45
C GLU A 128 14.25 0.74 -7.62
N PHE A 129 13.82 0.98 -8.86
CA PHE A 129 12.54 1.63 -9.15
C PHE A 129 11.72 0.76 -10.10
N LYS A 130 10.61 0.19 -9.62
CA LYS A 130 9.76 -0.69 -10.43
C LYS A 130 8.91 0.13 -11.39
N GLU A 131 8.73 -0.37 -12.60
CA GLU A 131 7.85 0.27 -13.59
C GLU A 131 6.42 0.48 -13.04
N SER A 132 5.90 -0.49 -12.29
CA SER A 132 4.59 -0.38 -11.65
C SER A 132 4.47 0.79 -10.65
N ALA A 133 5.58 1.30 -10.13
CA ALA A 133 5.57 2.45 -9.25
C ALA A 133 5.38 3.79 -9.98
N ARG A 134 5.68 3.87 -11.28
CA ARG A 134 5.45 5.09 -12.07
C ARG A 134 3.98 5.45 -12.10
N ALA A 135 3.14 4.47 -12.44
CA ALA A 135 1.68 4.62 -12.42
C ALA A 135 1.14 4.98 -11.03
N GLY A 136 1.79 4.46 -9.97
CA GLY A 136 1.40 4.77 -8.60
C GLY A 136 1.73 6.20 -8.19
N LEU A 137 2.89 6.73 -8.59
CA LEU A 137 3.25 8.12 -8.32
C LEU A 137 2.37 9.13 -9.08
N THR A 138 1.96 8.83 -10.31
CA THR A 138 1.03 9.70 -11.06
C THR A 138 -0.34 9.81 -10.41
N GLN A 139 -0.74 8.81 -9.62
CA GLN A 139 -2.03 8.77 -8.92
C GLN A 139 -1.90 9.07 -7.43
N ALA A 140 -0.70 9.40 -6.94
CA ALA A 140 -0.47 9.63 -5.52
C ALA A 140 -1.03 10.99 -5.10
N ASP A 141 -1.68 11.00 -3.94
CA ASP A 141 -2.10 12.23 -3.26
C ASP A 141 -1.05 12.68 -2.23
N ALA A 142 -0.19 11.76 -1.79
CA ALA A 142 0.90 12.03 -0.86
C ALA A 142 2.06 11.06 -1.01
N VAL A 143 3.25 11.50 -0.58
CA VAL A 143 4.45 10.67 -0.49
C VAL A 143 4.95 10.61 0.94
N VAL A 144 5.22 9.39 1.42
CA VAL A 144 6.02 9.16 2.63
C VAL A 144 7.46 8.88 2.20
N ALA A 145 8.36 9.78 2.56
CA ALA A 145 9.77 9.70 2.18
C ALA A 145 10.60 9.17 3.35
N VAL A 146 10.95 7.89 3.26
CA VAL A 146 11.71 7.16 4.27
C VAL A 146 13.21 7.37 4.03
N ASN A 147 13.96 7.67 5.10
CA ASN A 147 15.38 8.01 5.06
C ASN A 147 15.67 9.23 4.15
N TRP A 148 14.76 10.19 4.11
CA TRP A 148 14.92 11.39 3.29
C TRP A 148 15.94 12.36 3.91
N GLU A 149 16.76 12.96 3.05
CA GLU A 149 17.71 14.01 3.41
C GLU A 149 17.52 15.22 2.47
N PRO A 150 17.67 16.46 2.95
CA PRO A 150 17.53 17.67 2.11
C PRO A 150 18.51 17.74 0.94
N SER A 151 19.67 17.09 1.06
CA SER A 151 20.71 16.98 0.03
C SER A 151 20.36 15.98 -1.08
N TRP A 152 19.24 15.26 -0.96
CA TRP A 152 18.85 14.23 -1.91
C TRP A 152 18.49 14.84 -3.26
N ALA A 153 19.35 14.65 -4.27
CA ALA A 153 19.24 15.24 -5.62
C ALA A 153 18.12 14.64 -6.50
N GLY A 154 17.26 13.79 -5.94
CA GLY A 154 16.21 13.08 -6.68
C GLY A 154 16.59 11.62 -6.96
N TRP A 155 15.74 10.92 -7.70
CA TRP A 155 15.98 9.53 -8.09
C TRP A 155 16.22 9.47 -9.59
N GLU A 156 17.17 8.66 -10.04
CA GLU A 156 17.23 8.30 -11.45
C GLU A 156 15.92 7.62 -11.86
N GLY A 157 15.15 8.27 -12.73
CA GLY A 157 13.88 7.74 -13.25
C GLY A 157 12.61 8.26 -12.57
N LEU A 158 12.70 9.15 -11.57
CA LEU A 158 11.58 10.02 -11.23
C LEU A 158 11.42 11.07 -12.35
N PRO A 159 10.25 11.16 -13.00
CA PRO A 159 9.99 12.25 -13.92
C PRO A 159 10.20 13.58 -13.19
N ALA A 160 11.03 14.47 -13.77
CA ALA A 160 11.24 15.80 -13.24
C ALA A 160 9.87 16.47 -13.05
N GLY A 161 9.59 16.98 -11.84
CA GLY A 161 8.34 17.69 -11.54
C GLY A 161 7.22 16.89 -10.87
N ILE A 162 7.39 15.60 -10.51
CA ILE A 162 6.33 14.85 -9.77
C ILE A 162 6.30 15.14 -8.27
N LEU A 163 7.45 15.38 -7.64
CA LEU A 163 7.53 15.67 -6.20
C LEU A 163 7.20 17.10 -5.75
N PRO A 164 7.44 18.19 -6.51
CA PRO A 164 7.37 19.55 -5.97
C PRO A 164 5.95 20.06 -5.64
N GLU A 165 4.88 19.42 -6.11
CA GLU A 165 3.49 19.87 -5.85
C GLU A 165 2.70 18.96 -4.89
N MET A 166 3.22 17.76 -4.60
CA MET A 166 2.51 16.77 -3.77
C MET A 166 2.96 16.86 -2.31
N PRO A 167 2.04 16.74 -1.33
CA PRO A 167 2.39 16.62 0.08
C PRO A 167 3.45 15.55 0.34
N LEU A 168 4.61 15.98 0.83
CA LEU A 168 5.75 15.13 1.19
C LEU A 168 5.85 15.03 2.71
N PHE A 169 5.90 13.80 3.22
CA PHE A 169 6.01 13.49 4.64
C PHE A 169 7.31 12.72 4.92
N PRO A 170 8.40 13.40 5.30
CA PRO A 170 9.66 12.76 5.63
C PRO A 170 9.58 11.95 6.93
N THR A 171 10.20 10.78 6.97
CA THR A 171 10.43 10.03 8.21
C THR A 171 11.74 9.23 8.15
N GLN A 172 12.36 9.02 9.30
CA GLN A 172 13.51 8.11 9.43
C GLN A 172 13.06 6.67 9.74
N ASP A 173 11.85 6.50 10.28
CA ASP A 173 11.26 5.20 10.60
C ASP A 173 9.85 5.12 10.00
N PRO A 174 9.59 4.22 9.03
CA PRO A 174 8.27 4.08 8.44
C PRO A 174 7.19 3.59 9.42
N ALA A 175 7.55 3.16 10.64
CA ALA A 175 6.60 2.87 11.72
C ALA A 175 6.16 4.13 12.50
N LEU A 176 6.89 5.24 12.37
CA LEU A 176 6.61 6.52 13.02
C LEU A 176 6.07 7.50 11.97
N LEU A 177 4.75 7.68 11.97
CA LEU A 177 4.08 8.51 10.97
C LEU A 177 4.17 9.99 11.34
N PRO A 178 4.55 10.87 10.39
CA PRO A 178 4.53 12.31 10.62
C PRO A 178 3.10 12.80 10.94
N PRO A 179 2.92 13.76 11.86
CA PRO A 179 1.59 14.25 12.23
C PRO A 179 0.73 14.73 11.05
N GLY A 180 1.33 15.46 10.10
CA GLY A 180 0.61 15.95 8.92
C GLY A 180 0.07 14.83 8.01
N LEU A 181 0.69 13.65 8.01
CA LEU A 181 0.15 12.49 7.30
C LEU A 181 -1.10 11.97 8.01
N LEU A 182 -1.10 11.95 9.34
CA LEU A 182 -2.27 11.54 10.13
C LEU A 182 -3.44 12.50 9.93
N ASP A 183 -3.18 13.80 9.86
CA ASP A 183 -4.21 14.80 9.60
C ASP A 183 -4.80 14.65 8.19
N LEU A 184 -3.95 14.42 7.17
CA LEU A 184 -4.39 14.12 5.81
C LEU A 184 -5.29 12.88 5.77
N VAL A 185 -4.88 11.79 6.42
CA VAL A 185 -5.66 10.54 6.43
C VAL A 185 -6.97 10.75 7.19
N ARG A 186 -6.96 11.42 8.34
CA ARG A 186 -8.18 11.72 9.10
C ARG A 186 -9.19 12.47 8.25
N ALA A 187 -8.76 13.51 7.53
CA ALA A 187 -9.63 14.28 6.64
C ALA A 187 -10.28 13.45 5.52
N HIS A 188 -9.64 12.35 5.09
CA HIS A 188 -10.23 11.42 4.11
C HIS A 188 -11.15 10.38 4.75
N LEU A 189 -10.96 10.06 6.04
CA LEU A 189 -11.75 9.08 6.75
C LEU A 189 -13.09 9.63 7.24
N ASP A 190 -13.17 10.91 7.55
CA ASP A 190 -14.41 11.62 7.89
C ASP A 190 -15.28 11.93 6.66
#